data_AF-A0A848LQH9-F1
#
_entry.id   AF-A0A848LQH9-F1
#
_cell.length_a   1.000
_cell.length_b   1.000
_cell.length_c   1.000
_cell.angle_alpha   90.00
_cell.angle_beta   90.00
_cell.angle_gamma   90.00
#
_symmetry.space_group_name_H-M   'P 1'
#
loop_
_entity.id
_entity.type
_entity.pdbx_description
1 polymer ?
#
loop_
_entity_poly.entity_id
_entity_poly.type
_entity_poly.pdbx_seq_one_letter_code
_entity_poly.pdbx_strand_id
1 'polypeptide(L)'
;MALKVKLVKSFAGASGDMLDTIRGLGLKKFGEERLLKDTPAIRGMVFKVKHLVSLETVSGEAPAPARRKPRKIALKQRASAYQAKQQA
;
A
#
# COMPACT_ATOMS: atom_id res chain seq x y z
N MET A 1 8.78 6.26 13.54
CA MET A 1 8.99 6.97 12.26
C MET A 1 8.47 6.10 11.13
N ALA A 2 7.85 6.70 10.11
CA ALA A 2 7.38 6.02 8.92
C ALA A 2 8.21 6.45 7.71
N LEU A 3 8.30 5.56 6.73
CA LEU A 3 8.91 5.79 5.45
C LEU A 3 7.81 5.92 4.40
N LYS A 4 7.75 7.09 3.76
CA LYS A 4 6.91 7.30 2.59
C LYS A 4 7.71 6.90 1.36
N VAL A 5 7.24 5.86 0.67
CA VAL A 5 7.89 5.33 -0.53
C VAL A 5 6.99 5.61 -1.73
N LYS A 6 7.55 6.25 -2.75
CA LYS A 6 6.87 6.57 -4.02
C LYS A 6 7.56 5.88 -5.18
N LEU A 7 6.80 5.28 -6.09
CA LEU A 7 7.35 4.80 -7.36
C LEU A 7 7.48 5.96 -8.36
N VAL A 8 8.71 6.39 -8.66
CA VAL A 8 9.00 7.56 -9.52
C VAL A 8 9.43 7.16 -10.93
N LYS A 9 9.91 5.93 -11.12
CA LYS A 9 10.23 5.39 -12.46
C LYS A 9 9.48 4.09 -12.71
N SER A 10 9.24 3.80 -13.99
CA SER A 10 8.66 2.52 -14.41
C SER A 10 9.62 1.39 -14.08
N PHE A 11 9.08 0.26 -13.63
CA PHE A 11 9.83 -0.97 -13.38
C PHE A 11 9.86 -1.93 -14.58
N ALA A 12 9.31 -1.52 -15.73
CA ALA A 12 9.38 -2.31 -16.96
C ALA A 12 10.85 -2.53 -17.35
N GLY A 13 11.25 -3.79 -17.51
CA GLY A 13 12.65 -4.17 -17.77
C GLY A 13 13.51 -4.39 -16.51
N ALA A 14 12.96 -4.24 -15.30
CA ALA A 14 13.66 -4.63 -14.08
C ALA A 14 13.73 -6.17 -13.95
N SER A 15 14.78 -6.67 -13.28
CA SER A 15 14.92 -8.09 -12.95
C SER A 15 13.73 -8.61 -12.13
N GLY A 16 13.41 -9.90 -12.25
CA GLY A 16 12.32 -10.55 -11.49
C GLY A 16 12.34 -10.22 -9.99
N ASP A 17 13.51 -10.29 -9.35
CA ASP A 17 13.63 -9.99 -7.92
C ASP A 17 13.28 -8.55 -7.56
N MET A 18 13.58 -7.58 -8.44
CA MET A 18 13.23 -6.18 -8.22
C MET A 18 11.72 -6.00 -8.34
N LEU A 19 11.07 -6.68 -9.30
CA LEU A 19 9.62 -6.68 -9.43
C LEU A 19 8.95 -7.25 -8.18
N ASP A 20 9.48 -8.35 -7.64
CA ASP A 20 8.94 -8.97 -6.43
C ASP A 20 9.18 -8.10 -5.19
N THR A 21 10.31 -7.38 -5.14
CA THR A 21 10.56 -6.38 -4.09
C THR A 21 9.55 -5.24 -4.16
N ILE A 22 9.28 -4.69 -5.34
CA ILE A 22 8.31 -3.60 -5.57
C ILE A 22 6.89 -4.06 -5.20
N ARG A 23 6.51 -5.28 -5.61
CA ARG A 23 5.23 -5.91 -5.24
C ARG A 23 5.12 -6.14 -3.74
N GLY A 24 6.21 -6.57 -3.09
CA GLY A 24 6.30 -6.77 -1.64
C GLY A 24 6.15 -5.47 -0.85
N LEU A 25 6.68 -4.36 -1.37
CA LEU A 25 6.46 -3.01 -0.83
C LEU A 25 5.03 -2.49 -1.09
N GLY A 26 4.23 -3.19 -1.88
CA GLY A 26 2.83 -2.84 -2.17
C GLY A 26 2.66 -1.75 -3.24
N LEU A 27 3.71 -1.47 -4.03
CA LEU A 27 3.68 -0.50 -5.12
C LEU A 27 3.29 -1.23 -6.41
N LYS A 28 2.12 -0.92 -6.97
CA LYS A 28 1.62 -1.61 -8.18
C LYS A 28 1.59 -0.69 -9.40
N LYS A 29 1.33 0.60 -9.18
CA LYS A 29 1.18 1.59 -10.26
C LYS A 29 2.24 2.68 -10.19
N PHE A 30 2.57 3.25 -11.35
CA PHE A 30 3.41 4.43 -11.43
C PHE A 30 2.83 5.58 -10.60
N GLY A 31 3.67 6.28 -9.84
CA GLY A 31 3.25 7.36 -8.95
C GLY A 31 2.51 6.91 -7.68
N GLU A 32 2.31 5.60 -7.46
CA GLU A 32 1.72 5.10 -6.21
C GLU A 32 2.67 5.37 -5.04
N GLU A 33 2.07 5.78 -3.92
CA GLU A 33 2.75 6.12 -2.68
C GLU A 33 2.22 5.26 -1.54
N ARG A 34 3.12 4.79 -0.67
CA ARG A 34 2.77 4.02 0.53
C ARG A 34 3.54 4.52 1.74
N LEU A 35 2.84 4.63 2.86
CA LEU A 35 3.44 4.83 4.18
C LEU A 35 3.73 3.47 4.79
N LEU A 36 5.00 3.21 5.07
CA LEU A 36 5.50 1.97 5.63
C LEU A 36 6.18 2.23 6.98
N LYS A 37 6.17 1.25 7.88
CA LYS A 37 6.91 1.34 9.14
C LYS A 37 8.41 1.34 8.86
N ASP A 38 9.15 2.21 9.52
CA ASP A 38 10.60 2.22 9.41
C ASP A 38 11.21 0.98 10.10
N THR A 39 11.66 0.01 9.30
CA THR A 39 12.30 -1.23 9.76
C THR A 39 13.52 -1.52 8.90
N PRO A 40 14.57 -2.18 9.43
CA PRO A 40 15.77 -2.50 8.66
C PRO A 40 15.47 -3.36 7.42
N ALA A 41 14.48 -4.26 7.52
CA ALA A 41 14.02 -5.06 6.37
C ALA A 41 13.45 -4.18 5.24
N ILE A 42 12.59 -3.22 5.57
CA ILE A 42 12.03 -2.29 4.57
C ILE A 42 13.12 -1.40 3.99
N ARG A 43 14.05 -0.91 4.81
CA ARG A 43 15.21 -0.15 4.32
C ARG A 43 16.06 -0.95 3.33
N GLY A 44 16.32 -2.23 3.61
CA GLY A 44 17.06 -3.11 2.70
C GLY A 44 16.34 -3.32 1.36
N MET A 45 15.02 -3.56 1.41
CA MET A 45 14.19 -3.65 0.20
C MET A 45 14.23 -2.35 -0.62
N VAL A 46 14.06 -1.20 0.02
CA VAL A 46 14.13 0.12 -0.63
C VAL A 46 15.50 0.37 -1.24
N PHE A 47 16.59 -0.01 -0.55
CA PHE A 47 17.96 0.15 -1.06
C PHE A 47 18.20 -0.64 -2.36
N LYS A 48 17.66 -1.86 -2.46
CA LYS A 48 17.72 -2.68 -3.69
C LYS A 48 17.10 -1.97 -4.89
N VAL A 49 15.98 -1.25 -4.69
CA VAL A 49 15.23 -0.56 -5.76
C VAL A 49 15.37 0.96 -5.73
N LYS A 50 16.42 1.50 -5.10
CA LYS A 50 16.63 2.94 -4.85
C LYS A 50 16.55 3.86 -6.07
N HIS A 51 16.80 3.33 -7.26
CA HIS A 51 16.78 4.08 -8.52
C HIS A 51 15.37 4.20 -9.11
N LEU A 52 14.41 3.39 -8.64
CA LEU A 52 13.01 3.38 -9.08
C LEU A 52 12.09 4.16 -8.14
N VAL A 53 12.47 4.29 -6.87
CA VAL A 53 11.63 4.86 -5.82
C VAL A 53 12.22 6.14 -5.23
N SER A 54 11.34 7.03 -4.76
CA SER A 54 11.70 8.13 -3.86
C SER A 54 11.32 7.77 -2.43
N LEU A 55 12.16 8.17 -1.48
CA LEU A 55 12.01 7.90 -0.05
C LEU A 55 11.94 9.22 0.72
N GLU A 56 10.86 9.42 1.46
CA GLU A 56 10.69 10.54 2.38
C GLU A 56 10.47 10.00 3.81
N THR A 57 11.18 10.56 4.80
CA THR A 57 10.99 10.16 6.20
C THR A 57 9.90 11.02 6.83
N VAL A 58 8.86 10.39 7.37
CA VAL A 58 7.68 11.06 7.94
C VAL A 58 7.54 10.69 9.42
N SER A 59 7.19 11.67 10.26
CA SER A 59 7.01 11.48 11.70
C SER A 59 5.73 10.73 12.09
N GLY A 60 4.72 10.72 11.22
CA GLY A 60 3.43 10.06 11.44
C GLY A 60 3.50 8.53 11.49
N GLU A 61 2.55 7.91 12.19
CA GLU A 61 2.39 6.46 12.25
C GLU A 61 1.77 5.93 10.95
N ALA A 62 2.31 4.83 10.41
CA ALA A 62 1.75 4.20 9.22
C ALA A 62 0.39 3.57 9.58
N PRO A 63 -0.71 3.92 8.90
CA PRO A 63 -2.03 3.38 9.22
C PRO A 63 -2.02 1.87 9.02
N ALA A 64 -2.51 1.12 10.02
CA ALA A 64 -2.69 -0.33 9.87
C ALA A 64 -3.59 -0.61 8.65
N PRO A 65 -3.20 -1.51 7.74
CA PRO A 65 -4.01 -1.78 6.56
C PRO A 65 -5.37 -2.34 7.00
N ALA A 66 -6.44 -1.60 6.69
CA ALA A 66 -7.79 -2.04 7.00
C ALA A 66 -8.13 -3.31 6.21
N ARG A 67 -8.43 -4.41 6.92
CA ARG A 67 -8.89 -5.64 6.28
C ARG A 67 -10.20 -5.38 5.55
N ARG A 68 -10.20 -5.49 4.22
CA ARG A 68 -11.42 -5.35 3.42
C ARG A 68 -12.38 -6.50 3.74
N LYS A 69 -13.60 -6.20 4.18
CA LYS A 69 -14.63 -7.22 4.43
C LYS A 69 -14.93 -8.01 3.13
N PRO A 70 -15.22 -9.32 3.22
CA PRO A 70 -15.61 -10.08 2.04
C PRO A 70 -16.91 -9.53 1.46
N ARG A 71 -17.04 -9.59 0.12
CA ARG A 71 -18.15 -8.99 -0.65
C ARG A 71 -19.53 -9.38 -0.10
N LYS A 72 -19.75 -10.66 0.22
CA LYS A 72 -21.03 -11.16 0.75
C LYS A 72 -21.48 -10.42 2.01
N ILE A 73 -20.54 -10.15 2.94
CA ILE A 73 -20.82 -9.44 4.20
C ILE A 73 -21.11 -7.96 3.93
N ALA A 74 -20.34 -7.31 3.06
CA ALA A 74 -20.54 -5.91 2.71
C ALA A 74 -21.89 -5.68 2.01
N LEU A 75 -22.31 -6.60 1.14
CA LEU A 75 -23.63 -6.56 0.48
C LEU A 75 -24.77 -6.69 1.49
N LYS A 76 -24.68 -7.66 2.41
CA LYS A 76 -25.68 -7.86 3.47
C LYS A 76 -25.83 -6.62 4.35
N GLN A 77 -24.72 -6.00 4.76
CA GLN A 77 -24.72 -4.78 5.58
C GLN A 77 -25.30 -3.57 4.84
N ARG A 78 -25.08 -3.46 3.53
CA ARG A 78 -25.69 -2.41 2.70
C ARG A 78 -27.19 -2.60 2.55
N ALA A 79 -27.64 -3.83 2.31
CA ALA A 79 -29.05 -4.16 2.23
C ALA A 79 -29.78 -3.85 3.55
N SER A 80 -29.20 -4.25 4.70
CA SER A 80 -29.77 -3.93 6.02
C SER A 80 -29.79 -2.42 6.30
N ALA A 81 -28.73 -1.69 5.93
CA ALA A 81 -28.68 -0.24 6.09
C ALA A 81 -29.71 0.50 5.21
N TYR A 82 -29.97 0.01 4.00
CA TYR A 82 -31.00 0.57 3.11
C TYR A 82 -32.40 0.35 3.68
N GLN A 83 -32.69 -0.84 4.22
CA GLN A 83 -33.99 -1.11 4.85
C GLN A 83 -34.20 -0.28 6.12
N ALA A 84 -33.19 -0.15 6.97
CA ALA A 84 -33.25 0.71 8.15
C ALA A 84 -33.48 2.18 7.81
N LYS A 85 -32.92 2.67 6.68
CA LYS A 85 -33.14 4.03 6.19
C LYS A 85 -34.55 4.24 5.61
N GLN A 86 -35.22 3.19 5.13
CA GLN A 86 -36.58 3.29 4.59
C GLN A 86 -37.68 3.21 5.66
N GLN A 87 -37.34 2.76 6.87
CA GLN A 87 -38.28 2.63 7.99
C GLN A 87 -38.20 3.81 8.99
N ALA A 88 -37.32 4.78 8.73
CA ALA A 88 -37.15 6.01 9.50
C ALA A 88 -37.55 7.21 8.63
#